data_AF-A0A1G7HNE3-F1
#
_entry.id   AF-A0A1G7HNE3-F1
#
_cell.length_a   1.000
_cell.length_b   1.000
_cell.length_c   1.000
_cell.angle_alpha   90.00
_cell.angle_beta   90.00
_cell.angle_gamma   90.00
#
_symmetry.space_group_name_H-M   'P 1'
#
loop_
_entity.id
_entity.type
_entity.pdbx_description
1 polymer ?
#
loop_
_entity_poly.entity_id
_entity_poly.type
_entity_poly.pdbx_seq_one_letter_code
_entity_poly.pdbx_strand_id
1 'polypeptide(L)'
;MPMSNRRPVVSVLPRGGLGNRMIQVLVANKISQDHGLELSDIVLDEWNIRIPSLDHRASHGRQDSSFHGRHHIDRKRLQAICESGEADRLLFKGYGQRMENLPSLEFSRNLFRRQPVNSACFGDDYLVCNIRGAEVLRAVHPHYVVHPIAFYKELLASTGLKPVFLGQLGDDDYSMSLRRSFPSAEFVPSGGALQDFESIRNSINIVPAVSTFSWLSSWLSYATNIYFPVNGLLNPRQYPPVDLLPLRDPRYRFYLFPLNYSVFAEELHIAHGAINGMWQHVPSDELSTSLNEAVRVERDLQGYLEQFDECYYLQQHRDVADAVRQGRWRDGRAHYIDRGFRENRSCFAMSLASYSRRYPEAAWDVAKGKYVDLRHHFVSVGRTTGFIL
;
A
#
# COMPACT_ATOMS: atom_id res chain seq x y z
N MET A 1 24.24 41.71 5.36
CA MET A 1 23.58 41.25 6.59
C MET A 1 23.81 39.75 6.70
N PRO A 2 24.19 39.21 7.86
CA PRO A 2 24.37 37.76 7.99
C PRO A 2 23.00 37.11 7.78
N MET A 3 22.92 36.14 6.87
CA MET A 3 21.72 35.32 6.67
C MET A 3 21.35 34.74 8.04
N SER A 4 20.13 35.01 8.51
CA SER A 4 19.69 34.53 9.81
C SER A 4 19.87 33.02 9.86
N ASN A 5 20.49 32.52 10.92
CA ASN A 5 20.83 31.13 11.17
C ASN A 5 19.57 30.26 11.45
N ARG A 6 18.51 30.44 10.66
CA ARG A 6 17.20 29.80 10.82
C ARG A 6 17.18 28.50 10.03
N ARG A 7 16.91 27.39 10.71
CA ARG A 7 16.77 26.08 10.07
C ARG A 7 15.43 26.04 9.30
N PRO A 8 15.40 25.47 8.08
CA PRO A 8 14.14 25.26 7.38
C PRO A 8 13.25 24.31 8.18
N VAL A 9 11.94 24.44 7.99
CA VAL A 9 10.94 23.59 8.65
C VAL A 9 10.28 22.62 7.69
N VAL A 10 9.87 21.47 8.20
CA VAL A 10 8.96 20.55 7.52
C VAL A 10 7.59 20.55 8.22
N SER A 11 6.54 20.65 7.42
CA SER A 11 5.15 20.59 7.87
C SER A 11 4.36 19.53 7.13
N VAL A 12 3.36 18.99 7.80
CA VAL A 12 2.46 17.97 7.26
C VAL A 12 1.12 18.62 6.96
N LEU A 13 0.60 18.40 5.75
CA LEU A 13 -0.82 18.63 5.46
C LEU A 13 -1.59 17.32 5.70
N PRO A 14 -2.37 17.20 6.80
CA PRO A 14 -2.96 15.93 7.21
C PRO A 14 -3.90 15.37 6.15
N ARG A 15 -3.83 14.06 5.88
CA ARG A 15 -4.71 13.37 4.93
C ARG A 15 -5.05 11.95 5.38
N GLY A 16 -6.30 11.57 5.13
CA GLY A 16 -6.82 10.22 5.43
C GLY A 16 -7.06 9.98 6.92
N GLY A 17 -7.36 8.73 7.26
CA GLY A 17 -7.62 8.31 8.65
C GLY A 17 -6.35 8.18 9.50
N LEU A 18 -6.53 7.66 10.73
CA LEU A 18 -5.50 7.61 11.76
C LEU A 18 -4.17 6.99 11.30
N GLY A 19 -4.21 5.80 10.69
CA GLY A 19 -2.99 5.12 10.21
C GLY A 19 -2.21 5.95 9.18
N ASN A 20 -2.91 6.68 8.30
CA ASN A 20 -2.26 7.56 7.32
C ASN A 20 -1.61 8.75 8.03
N ARG A 21 -2.32 9.40 8.96
CA ARG A 21 -1.78 10.54 9.72
C ARG A 21 -0.55 10.15 10.54
N MET A 22 -0.55 8.96 11.16
CA MET A 22 0.63 8.45 11.87
C MET A 22 1.83 8.26 10.93
N ILE A 23 1.64 7.68 9.75
CA ILE A 23 2.71 7.55 8.75
C ILE A 23 3.22 8.93 8.32
N GLN A 24 2.33 9.91 8.11
CA GLN A 24 2.74 11.27 7.76
C GLN A 24 3.63 11.90 8.85
N VAL A 25 3.32 11.66 10.13
CA VAL A 25 4.17 12.09 11.25
C VAL A 25 5.53 11.39 11.21
N LEU A 26 5.58 10.08 10.94
CA LEU A 26 6.85 9.34 10.80
C LEU A 26 7.71 9.87 9.66
N VAL A 27 7.09 10.13 8.50
CA VAL A 27 7.77 10.69 7.32
C VAL A 27 8.36 12.07 7.64
N ALA A 28 7.60 12.94 8.29
CA ALA A 28 8.11 14.25 8.70
C ALA A 28 9.29 14.14 9.67
N ASN A 29 9.23 13.21 10.63
CA ASN A 29 10.35 12.93 11.53
C ASN A 29 11.57 12.38 10.78
N LYS A 30 11.38 11.52 9.78
CA LYS A 30 12.48 11.00 8.96
C LYS A 30 13.17 12.12 8.17
N ILE A 31 12.40 12.99 7.54
CA ILE A 31 12.91 14.17 6.82
C ILE A 31 13.68 15.09 7.79
N SER A 32 13.13 15.34 8.97
CA SER A 32 13.77 16.15 10.01
C SER A 32 15.12 15.56 10.45
N GLN A 33 15.19 14.24 10.66
CA GLN A 33 16.42 13.54 11.04
C GLN A 33 17.48 13.57 9.94
N ASP A 34 17.09 13.31 8.69
CA ASP A 34 18.01 13.19 7.56
C ASP A 34 18.63 14.55 7.16
N HIS A 35 17.87 15.63 7.32
CA HIS A 35 18.26 16.95 6.81
C HIS A 35 18.40 18.02 7.92
N GLY A 36 18.26 17.64 9.20
CA GLY A 36 18.40 18.56 10.33
C GLY A 36 17.32 19.65 10.41
N LEU A 37 16.14 19.39 9.85
CA LEU A 37 15.04 20.35 9.78
C LEU A 37 14.20 20.37 11.05
N GLU A 38 13.59 21.50 11.35
CA GLU A 38 12.63 21.62 12.46
C GLU A 38 11.23 21.17 12.03
N LEU A 39 10.47 20.57 12.94
CA LEU A 39 9.08 20.18 12.70
C LEU A 39 8.15 21.37 13.00
N SER A 40 7.12 21.56 12.17
CA SER A 40 6.10 22.62 12.37
C SER A 40 4.72 22.14 11.95
N ASP A 41 3.66 22.60 12.63
CA ASP A 41 2.25 22.36 12.27
C ASP A 41 1.84 20.88 12.25
N ILE A 42 2.28 20.10 13.24
CA ILE A 42 1.94 18.68 13.35
C ILE A 42 1.03 18.45 14.56
N VAL A 43 -0.15 17.88 14.31
CA VAL A 43 -1.12 17.52 15.35
C VAL A 43 -1.61 16.09 15.15
N LEU A 44 -1.44 15.28 16.20
CA LEU A 44 -2.00 13.94 16.33
C LEU A 44 -2.44 13.74 17.79
N ASP A 45 -3.73 13.97 18.03
CA ASP A 45 -4.31 14.05 19.36
C ASP A 45 -4.25 12.71 20.10
N GLU A 46 -4.42 11.60 19.38
CA GLU A 46 -4.44 10.24 19.92
C GLU A 46 -3.12 9.83 20.60
N TRP A 47 -2.02 10.53 20.29
CA TRP A 47 -0.71 10.33 20.93
C TRP A 47 -0.20 11.58 21.66
N ASN A 48 -1.05 12.58 21.88
CA ASN A 48 -0.66 13.87 22.47
C ASN A 48 0.52 14.55 21.74
N ILE A 49 0.65 14.34 20.43
CA ILE A 49 1.68 14.97 19.62
C ILE A 49 1.12 16.31 19.12
N ARG A 50 1.64 17.40 19.68
CA ARG A 50 1.34 18.77 19.24
C ARG A 50 2.64 19.54 19.03
N ILE A 51 3.00 19.75 17.79
CA ILE A 51 4.15 20.57 17.39
C ILE A 51 3.58 21.91 16.93
N PRO A 52 3.91 23.02 17.62
CA PRO A 52 3.33 24.32 17.31
C PRO A 52 3.72 24.79 15.91
N SER A 53 2.99 25.77 15.41
CA SER A 53 3.39 26.50 14.21
C SER A 53 4.65 27.30 14.52
N LEU A 54 5.73 27.04 13.80
CA LEU A 54 6.93 27.88 13.85
C LEU A 54 6.73 29.03 12.87
N ASP A 55 6.58 30.22 13.44
CA ASP A 55 6.13 31.40 12.72
C ASP A 55 7.26 31.98 11.85
N HIS A 56 7.37 31.45 10.63
CA HIS A 56 8.19 32.06 9.58
C HIS A 56 7.45 33.19 8.84
N ARG A 57 6.27 33.62 9.33
CA ARG A 57 5.37 34.60 8.71
C ARG A 57 5.93 36.02 8.53
N ALA A 58 7.15 36.31 8.98
CA ALA A 58 7.79 37.62 8.76
C ALA A 58 8.43 37.78 7.36
N SER A 59 8.48 36.73 6.54
CA SER A 59 8.84 36.88 5.12
C SER A 59 7.85 36.10 4.27
N HIS A 60 7.65 36.57 3.05
CA HIS A 60 7.03 35.80 1.97
C HIS A 60 7.95 34.63 1.57
N GLY A 61 8.39 33.85 2.56
CA GLY A 61 9.41 32.82 2.46
C GLY A 61 8.98 31.81 1.41
N ARG A 62 9.94 31.42 0.57
CA ARG A 62 9.71 30.50 -0.53
C ARG A 62 9.18 29.19 0.07
N GLN A 63 7.94 28.85 -0.25
CA GLN A 63 7.33 27.59 0.15
C GLN A 63 7.47 26.61 -0.99
N ASP A 64 7.96 25.41 -0.69
CA ASP A 64 7.98 24.32 -1.65
C ASP A 64 6.83 23.35 -1.34
N SER A 65 5.80 23.43 -2.17
CA SER A 65 4.73 22.42 -2.25
C SER A 65 5.01 21.36 -3.33
N SER A 66 6.19 21.43 -3.95
CA SER A 66 6.60 20.64 -5.09
C SER A 66 6.94 19.18 -4.74
N PHE A 67 6.87 18.79 -3.46
CA PHE A 67 6.74 17.40 -2.99
C PHE A 67 5.45 16.74 -3.50
N HIS A 68 5.32 16.63 -4.83
CA HIS A 68 4.24 16.00 -5.56
C HIS A 68 4.54 14.51 -5.67
N GLY A 69 4.26 13.80 -4.59
CA GLY A 69 4.24 12.35 -4.58
C GLY A 69 3.30 11.89 -3.48
N ARG A 70 2.23 11.17 -3.85
CA ARG A 70 1.36 10.58 -2.82
C ARG A 70 2.15 9.62 -1.92
N HIS A 71 3.23 9.02 -2.42
CA HIS A 71 4.01 8.02 -1.67
C HIS A 71 5.53 8.18 -1.85
N HIS A 72 6.00 8.60 -3.02
CA HIS A 72 7.42 8.83 -3.29
C HIS A 72 7.87 10.22 -2.85
N ILE A 73 9.08 10.29 -2.29
CA ILE A 73 9.73 11.54 -1.87
C ILE A 73 11.03 11.66 -2.65
N ASP A 74 11.15 12.71 -3.47
CA ASP A 74 12.39 12.98 -4.20
C ASP A 74 13.46 13.52 -3.25
N ARG A 75 14.33 12.62 -2.79
CA ARG A 75 15.41 12.95 -1.85
C ARG A 75 16.47 13.86 -2.45
N LYS A 76 16.72 13.77 -3.77
CA LYS A 76 17.71 14.63 -4.43
C LYS A 76 17.19 16.05 -4.49
N ARG A 77 15.91 16.23 -4.85
CA ARG A 77 15.26 17.54 -4.80
C ARG A 77 15.19 18.07 -3.38
N LEU A 78 14.84 17.23 -2.41
CA LEU A 78 14.82 17.60 -0.99
C LEU A 78 16.18 18.11 -0.50
N GLN A 79 17.25 17.36 -0.78
CA GLN A 79 18.61 17.73 -0.43
C GLN A 79 19.01 19.05 -1.12
N ALA A 80 18.75 19.18 -2.41
CA ALA A 80 19.07 20.39 -3.16
C ALA A 80 18.37 21.63 -2.58
N ILE A 81 17.09 21.53 -2.22
CA ILE A 81 16.35 22.62 -1.57
C ILE A 81 16.98 22.99 -0.22
N CYS A 82 17.37 22.00 0.58
CA CYS A 82 17.98 22.22 1.89
C CYS A 82 19.37 22.89 1.78
N GLU A 83 20.17 22.49 0.79
CA GLU A 83 21.50 23.05 0.55
C GLU A 83 21.47 24.46 -0.05
N SER A 84 20.54 24.70 -0.99
CA SER A 84 20.46 25.99 -1.69
C SER A 84 19.73 27.08 -0.89
N GLY A 85 19.01 26.70 0.17
CA GLY A 85 18.10 27.63 0.88
C GLY A 85 16.97 28.11 -0.03
N GLU A 86 16.58 27.31 -1.02
CA GLU A 86 15.50 27.62 -1.96
C GLU A 86 14.15 27.74 -1.27
N ALA A 87 13.96 27.11 -0.11
CA ALA A 87 12.74 27.17 0.67
C ALA A 87 13.03 27.16 2.18
N ASP A 88 12.32 28.03 2.90
CA ASP A 88 12.35 28.05 4.37
C ASP A 88 11.36 27.03 4.96
N ARG A 89 10.41 26.54 4.14
CA ARG A 89 9.34 25.64 4.55
C ARG A 89 9.04 24.60 3.48
N LEU A 90 9.08 23.34 3.89
CA LEU A 90 8.73 22.18 3.09
C LEU A 90 7.35 21.67 3.49
N LEU A 91 6.41 21.65 2.54
CA LEU A 91 5.06 21.16 2.78
C LEU A 91 4.91 19.73 2.27
N PHE A 92 4.86 18.77 3.19
CA PHE A 92 4.59 17.38 2.85
C PHE A 92 3.09 17.16 2.63
N LYS A 93 2.72 16.86 1.37
CA LYS A 93 1.35 16.61 0.92
C LYS A 93 1.22 15.21 0.29
N GLY A 94 1.48 14.18 1.08
CA GLY A 94 1.37 12.78 0.66
C GLY A 94 0.98 11.86 1.81
N TYR A 95 0.88 10.56 1.53
CA TYR A 95 0.78 9.49 2.52
C TYR A 95 2.15 8.94 2.90
N GLY A 96 3.11 8.87 1.97
CA GLY A 96 4.49 8.44 2.24
C GLY A 96 4.65 6.97 2.62
N GLN A 97 3.71 6.11 2.18
CA GLN A 97 3.63 4.68 2.51
C GLN A 97 4.70 3.84 1.80
N ARG A 98 5.96 4.12 2.08
CA ARG A 98 7.12 3.36 1.60
C ARG A 98 8.10 3.17 2.75
N MET A 99 8.62 1.95 2.94
CA MET A 99 9.55 1.62 4.03
C MET A 99 10.75 2.56 4.09
N GLU A 100 11.26 2.96 2.91
CA GLU A 100 12.38 3.88 2.79
C GLU A 100 12.10 5.26 3.44
N ASN A 101 10.85 5.72 3.46
CA ASN A 101 10.47 7.02 4.01
C ASN A 101 10.28 7.01 5.53
N LEU A 102 10.39 5.85 6.18
CA LEU A 102 10.11 5.70 7.60
C LEU A 102 11.42 5.73 8.41
N PRO A 103 11.38 6.24 9.66
CA PRO A 103 12.50 6.11 10.58
C PRO A 103 12.61 4.67 11.10
N SER A 104 13.61 4.41 11.96
CA SER A 104 13.78 3.08 12.54
C SER A 104 12.52 2.64 13.31
N LEU A 105 12.30 1.33 13.39
CA LEU A 105 11.19 0.78 14.17
C LEU A 105 11.26 1.19 15.64
N GLU A 106 12.47 1.23 16.22
CA GLU A 106 12.69 1.67 17.60
C GLU A 106 12.26 3.12 17.80
N PHE A 107 12.72 4.04 16.93
CA PHE A 107 12.28 5.43 16.97
C PHE A 107 10.76 5.54 16.86
N SER A 108 10.16 4.79 15.94
CA SER A 108 8.72 4.80 15.70
C SER A 108 7.91 4.33 16.91
N ARG A 109 8.38 3.28 17.60
CA ARG A 109 7.76 2.81 18.87
C ARG A 109 7.90 3.84 19.99
N ASN A 110 9.05 4.50 20.09
CA ASN A 110 9.28 5.55 21.09
C ASN A 110 8.41 6.79 20.87
N LEU A 111 8.14 7.13 19.60
CA LEU A 111 7.24 8.20 19.23
C LEU A 111 5.78 7.86 19.56
N PHE A 112 5.34 6.65 19.21
CA PHE A 112 3.97 6.19 19.45
C PHE A 112 3.91 5.29 20.69
N ARG A 113 4.08 5.87 21.87
CA ARG A 113 3.99 5.11 23.13
C ARG A 113 2.62 4.45 23.32
N ARG A 114 2.60 3.40 24.14
CA ARG A 114 1.36 2.70 24.53
C ARG A 114 0.36 3.68 25.14
N GLN A 115 -0.86 3.68 24.62
CA GLN A 115 -1.97 4.45 25.15
C GLN A 115 -2.73 3.62 26.20
N PRO A 116 -3.16 4.25 27.32
CA PRO A 116 -3.89 3.57 28.39
C PRO A 116 -5.37 3.40 28.03
N VAL A 117 -5.65 2.63 26.98
CA VAL A 117 -7.02 2.28 26.55
C VAL A 117 -7.34 0.83 26.92
N ASN A 118 -8.62 0.54 27.13
CA ASN A 118 -9.11 -0.81 27.40
C ASN A 118 -9.01 -1.70 26.15
N SER A 119 -7.81 -2.11 25.77
CA SER A 119 -7.55 -2.97 24.61
C SER A 119 -7.74 -4.44 24.96
N ALA A 120 -8.20 -5.23 23.99
CA ALA A 120 -8.23 -6.68 24.16
C ALA A 120 -6.80 -7.24 24.21
N CYS A 121 -6.60 -8.25 25.05
CA CYS A 121 -5.35 -8.97 25.17
C CYS A 121 -5.60 -10.46 25.00
N PHE A 122 -4.74 -11.12 24.23
CA PHE A 122 -4.85 -12.54 23.92
C PHE A 122 -3.53 -13.22 24.25
N GLY A 123 -3.61 -14.49 24.66
CA GLY A 123 -2.45 -15.34 24.90
C GLY A 123 -1.64 -15.62 23.63
N ASP A 124 -0.48 -16.24 23.81
CA ASP A 124 0.38 -16.68 22.69
C ASP A 124 -0.19 -17.87 21.91
N ASP A 125 -1.23 -18.52 22.44
CA ASP A 125 -2.01 -19.57 21.80
C ASP A 125 -3.07 -19.05 20.82
N TYR A 126 -3.23 -17.73 20.68
CA TYR A 126 -4.19 -17.09 19.78
C TYR A 126 -3.54 -16.48 18.54
N LEU A 127 -4.27 -16.54 17.42
CA LEU A 127 -4.00 -15.83 16.17
C LEU A 127 -5.01 -14.69 16.01
N VAL A 128 -4.53 -13.45 16.10
CA VAL A 128 -5.37 -12.25 16.00
C VAL A 128 -5.44 -11.78 14.56
N CYS A 129 -6.60 -12.05 13.95
CA CYS A 129 -6.92 -11.70 12.57
C CYS A 129 -7.69 -10.39 12.53
N ASN A 130 -7.04 -9.31 12.08
CA ASN A 130 -7.75 -8.06 11.90
C ASN A 130 -8.68 -8.15 10.69
N ILE A 131 -9.95 -7.78 10.89
CA ILE A 131 -10.95 -7.69 9.84
C ILE A 131 -11.22 -6.22 9.50
N ARG A 132 -10.99 -5.87 8.23
CA ARG A 132 -11.31 -4.57 7.65
C ARG A 132 -12.55 -4.69 6.75
N GLY A 133 -13.72 -4.72 7.37
CA GLY A 133 -15.03 -4.65 6.71
C GLY A 133 -15.45 -3.21 6.36
N ALA A 134 -16.75 -2.94 6.46
CA ALA A 134 -17.36 -1.63 6.14
C ALA A 134 -17.15 -1.19 4.68
N GLU A 135 -16.50 -0.04 4.43
CA GLU A 135 -16.37 0.53 3.09
C GLU A 135 -15.59 -0.35 2.11
N VAL A 136 -14.69 -1.19 2.63
CA VAL A 136 -13.91 -2.14 1.81
C VAL A 136 -14.82 -3.15 1.12
N LEU A 137 -15.90 -3.57 1.77
CA LEU A 137 -16.90 -4.50 1.22
C LEU A 137 -17.80 -3.88 0.14
N ARG A 138 -17.66 -2.57 -0.10
CA ARG A 138 -18.36 -1.82 -1.16
C ARG A 138 -17.46 -1.49 -2.35
N ALA A 139 -16.30 -2.14 -2.45
CA ALA A 139 -15.32 -1.96 -3.53
C ALA A 139 -14.90 -0.48 -3.75
N VAL A 140 -14.83 0.33 -2.69
CA VAL A 140 -14.54 1.78 -2.79
C VAL A 140 -13.14 2.11 -3.34
N HIS A 141 -12.23 1.14 -3.31
CA HIS A 141 -10.91 1.24 -3.91
C HIS A 141 -10.48 -0.13 -4.47
N PRO A 142 -9.98 -0.21 -5.72
CA PRO A 142 -9.74 -1.49 -6.41
C PRO A 142 -8.68 -2.38 -5.73
N HIS A 143 -7.78 -1.79 -4.95
CA HIS A 143 -6.71 -2.50 -4.25
C HIS A 143 -6.99 -2.78 -2.76
N TYR A 144 -8.16 -2.38 -2.26
CA TYR A 144 -8.55 -2.64 -0.87
C TYR A 144 -9.35 -3.94 -0.85
N VAL A 145 -8.65 -5.05 -0.66
CA VAL A 145 -9.23 -6.39 -0.66
C VAL A 145 -9.39 -6.92 0.75
N VAL A 146 -10.35 -7.82 0.96
CA VAL A 146 -10.42 -8.65 2.15
C VAL A 146 -9.74 -9.99 1.90
N HIS A 147 -9.31 -10.67 2.95
CA HIS A 147 -8.63 -11.95 2.81
C HIS A 147 -9.63 -13.08 2.59
N PRO A 148 -9.29 -14.11 1.79
CA PRO A 148 -10.10 -15.31 1.69
C PRO A 148 -10.28 -16.00 3.05
N ILE A 149 -11.50 -16.47 3.36
CA ILE A 149 -11.76 -17.25 4.58
C ILE A 149 -10.87 -18.50 4.64
N ALA A 150 -10.62 -19.13 3.49
CA ALA A 150 -9.75 -20.29 3.37
C ALA A 150 -8.29 -20.00 3.75
N PHE A 151 -7.80 -18.77 3.55
CA PHE A 151 -6.46 -18.38 4.02
C PHE A 151 -6.35 -18.48 5.54
N TYR A 152 -7.36 -17.98 6.28
CA TYR A 152 -7.39 -18.15 7.73
C TYR A 152 -7.46 -19.63 8.14
N LYS A 153 -8.24 -20.45 7.42
CA LYS A 153 -8.31 -21.90 7.71
C LYS A 153 -6.94 -22.56 7.58
N GLU A 154 -6.21 -22.28 6.51
CA GLU A 154 -4.87 -22.83 6.27
C GLU A 154 -3.85 -22.34 7.30
N LEU A 155 -3.88 -21.06 7.68
CA LEU A 155 -3.03 -20.53 8.75
C LEU A 155 -3.32 -21.22 10.08
N LEU A 156 -4.59 -21.36 10.47
CA LEU A 156 -4.95 -21.99 11.74
C LEU A 156 -4.59 -23.49 11.74
N ALA A 157 -4.79 -24.19 10.63
CA ALA A 157 -4.41 -25.59 10.49
C ALA A 157 -2.89 -25.81 10.57
N SER A 158 -2.10 -24.92 9.97
CA SER A 158 -0.64 -25.03 9.96
C SER A 158 0.03 -24.57 11.26
N THR A 159 -0.63 -23.68 12.01
CA THR A 159 -0.06 -23.09 13.25
C THR A 159 -0.62 -23.73 14.53
N GLY A 160 -1.81 -24.32 14.49
CA GLY A 160 -2.51 -24.83 15.66
C GLY A 160 -3.07 -23.74 16.60
N LEU A 161 -2.98 -22.47 16.20
CA LEU A 161 -3.43 -21.33 17.01
C LEU A 161 -4.96 -21.21 17.04
N LYS A 162 -5.48 -20.60 18.10
CA LYS A 162 -6.91 -20.31 18.26
C LYS A 162 -7.29 -19.01 17.54
N PRO A 163 -8.36 -18.99 16.73
CA PRO A 163 -8.73 -17.81 15.98
C PRO A 163 -9.39 -16.73 16.84
N VAL A 164 -8.92 -15.48 16.66
CA VAL A 164 -9.62 -14.26 17.06
C VAL A 164 -9.86 -13.42 15.81
N PHE A 165 -11.10 -13.01 15.56
CA PHE A 165 -11.42 -12.03 14.53
C PHE A 165 -11.76 -10.69 15.18
N LEU A 166 -10.93 -9.68 14.92
CA LEU A 166 -10.98 -8.37 15.58
C LEU A 166 -11.18 -7.25 14.55
N GLY A 167 -12.15 -6.37 14.79
CA GLY A 167 -12.29 -5.11 14.04
C GLY A 167 -13.68 -4.92 13.43
N GLN A 168 -13.74 -4.51 12.16
CA GLN A 168 -14.97 -4.10 11.49
C GLN A 168 -15.81 -5.32 11.07
N LEU A 169 -16.43 -5.97 12.06
CA LEU A 169 -17.37 -7.07 11.90
C LEU A 169 -18.81 -6.54 11.90
N GLY A 170 -19.67 -7.08 11.03
CA GLY A 170 -21.08 -6.71 10.94
C GLY A 170 -21.99 -7.88 10.57
N ASP A 171 -23.18 -7.55 10.06
CA ASP A 171 -24.17 -8.51 9.56
C ASP A 171 -24.01 -8.77 8.04
N ASP A 172 -22.90 -8.34 7.45
CA ASP A 172 -22.57 -8.57 6.05
C ASP A 172 -22.22 -10.06 5.77
N ASP A 173 -22.35 -10.47 4.51
CA ASP A 173 -22.13 -11.85 4.07
C ASP A 173 -20.73 -12.38 4.44
N TYR A 174 -19.72 -11.52 4.43
CA TYR A 174 -18.35 -11.93 4.75
C TYR A 174 -18.18 -12.18 6.25
N SER A 175 -18.64 -11.26 7.10
CA SER A 175 -18.66 -11.41 8.56
C SER A 175 -19.49 -12.63 8.99
N MET A 176 -20.65 -12.85 8.38
CA MET A 176 -21.50 -14.00 8.67
C MET A 176 -20.87 -15.32 8.21
N SER A 177 -20.18 -15.32 7.07
CA SER A 177 -19.44 -16.49 6.58
C SER A 177 -18.23 -16.83 7.45
N LEU A 178 -17.55 -15.82 8.01
CA LEU A 178 -16.49 -16.02 9.02
C LEU A 178 -17.06 -16.71 10.26
N ARG A 179 -18.17 -16.23 10.81
CA ARG A 179 -18.84 -16.83 11.98
C ARG A 179 -19.23 -18.29 11.76
N ARG A 180 -19.80 -18.61 10.59
CA ARG A 180 -20.15 -19.99 10.22
C ARG A 180 -18.93 -20.88 10.05
N SER A 181 -17.83 -20.33 9.51
CA SER A 181 -16.60 -21.08 9.25
C SER A 181 -15.77 -21.34 10.50
N PHE A 182 -15.93 -20.51 11.54
CA PHE A 182 -15.16 -20.59 12.77
C PHE A 182 -16.07 -20.43 14.00
N PRO A 183 -16.96 -21.40 14.30
CA PRO A 183 -17.93 -21.29 15.38
C PRO A 183 -17.31 -21.19 16.78
N SER A 184 -16.07 -21.66 16.96
CA SER A 184 -15.31 -21.58 18.21
C SER A 184 -14.37 -20.38 18.29
N ALA A 185 -14.35 -19.49 17.29
CA ALA A 185 -13.50 -18.30 17.32
C ALA A 185 -14.04 -17.23 18.26
N GLU A 186 -13.13 -16.42 18.79
CA GLU A 186 -13.51 -15.18 19.45
C GLU A 186 -13.75 -14.10 18.40
N PHE A 187 -14.90 -13.41 18.49
CA PHE A 187 -15.23 -12.30 17.60
C PHE A 187 -15.33 -11.03 18.41
N VAL A 188 -14.42 -10.10 18.15
CA VAL A 188 -14.31 -8.83 18.88
C VAL A 188 -14.65 -7.68 17.93
N PRO A 189 -15.87 -7.13 17.99
CA PRO A 189 -16.25 -5.97 17.20
C PRO A 189 -15.36 -4.76 17.52
N SER A 190 -15.24 -3.86 16.54
CA SER A 190 -14.43 -2.64 16.67
C SER A 190 -14.85 -1.82 17.89
N GLY A 191 -13.89 -1.51 18.74
CA GLY A 191 -14.05 -0.60 19.86
C GLY A 191 -13.71 0.86 19.52
N GLY A 192 -13.43 1.13 18.25
CA GLY A 192 -12.89 2.40 17.76
C GLY A 192 -11.39 2.32 17.46
N ALA A 193 -10.90 3.31 16.73
CA ALA A 193 -9.58 3.27 16.10
C ALA A 193 -8.44 3.04 17.12
N LEU A 194 -8.43 3.73 18.26
CA LEU A 194 -7.32 3.59 19.21
C LEU A 194 -7.35 2.25 19.96
N GLN A 195 -8.54 1.77 20.33
CA GLN A 195 -8.72 0.48 21.01
C GLN A 195 -8.33 -0.68 20.09
N ASP A 196 -8.77 -0.65 18.83
CA ASP A 196 -8.41 -1.67 17.83
C ASP A 196 -6.90 -1.66 17.55
N PHE A 197 -6.31 -0.46 17.44
CA PHE A 197 -4.87 -0.30 17.18
C PHE A 197 -4.04 -0.97 18.27
N GLU A 198 -4.38 -0.70 19.54
CA GLU A 198 -3.69 -1.28 20.69
C GLU A 198 -3.96 -2.77 20.85
N SER A 199 -5.17 -3.23 20.54
CA SER A 199 -5.50 -4.66 20.60
C SER A 199 -4.67 -5.47 19.59
N ILE A 200 -4.55 -4.99 18.34
CA ILE A 200 -3.64 -5.58 17.35
C ILE A 200 -2.19 -5.49 17.83
N ARG A 201 -1.76 -4.30 18.27
CA ARG A 201 -0.37 -4.05 18.67
C ARG A 201 0.11 -4.88 19.86
N ASN A 202 -0.79 -5.24 20.76
CA ASN A 202 -0.50 -6.05 21.95
C ASN A 202 -0.53 -7.56 21.68
N SER A 203 -0.87 -7.99 20.46
CA SER A 203 -1.01 -9.40 20.10
C SER A 203 0.33 -10.06 19.76
N ILE A 204 0.48 -11.35 20.06
CA ILE A 204 1.71 -12.12 19.84
C ILE A 204 1.78 -12.72 18.43
N ASN A 205 0.65 -13.21 17.93
CA ASN A 205 0.51 -13.72 16.57
C ASN A 205 -0.56 -12.90 15.83
N ILE A 206 -0.19 -12.28 14.71
CA ILE A 206 -1.02 -11.29 14.02
C ILE A 206 -1.20 -11.67 12.55
N VAL A 207 -2.44 -11.55 12.05
CA VAL A 207 -2.73 -11.45 10.61
C VAL A 207 -3.30 -10.05 10.34
N PRO A 208 -2.52 -9.12 9.75
CA PRO A 208 -3.04 -7.81 9.42
C PRO A 208 -4.01 -7.88 8.24
N ALA A 209 -5.02 -7.00 8.24
CA ALA A 209 -5.84 -6.74 7.07
C ALA A 209 -5.03 -5.98 5.99
N VAL A 210 -5.53 -5.96 4.76
CA VAL A 210 -5.02 -5.06 3.70
C VAL A 210 -5.39 -3.61 4.03
N SER A 211 -4.64 -3.01 4.95
CA SER A 211 -4.90 -1.69 5.52
C SER A 211 -3.62 -1.10 6.10
N THR A 212 -3.36 0.19 5.85
CA THR A 212 -2.20 0.89 6.43
C THR A 212 -2.29 1.00 7.95
N PHE A 213 -3.51 1.07 8.50
CA PHE A 213 -3.75 1.06 9.95
C PHE A 213 -3.40 -0.31 10.56
N SER A 214 -3.83 -1.40 9.92
CA SER A 214 -3.54 -2.76 10.38
C SER A 214 -2.05 -3.09 10.24
N TRP A 215 -1.45 -2.67 9.12
CA TRP A 215 0.00 -2.75 8.89
C TRP A 215 0.77 -2.01 9.98
N LEU A 216 0.41 -0.76 10.29
CA LEU A 216 1.17 0.08 11.22
C LEU A 216 1.08 -0.45 12.66
N SER A 217 -0.11 -0.85 13.11
CA SER A 217 -0.28 -1.48 14.44
C SER A 217 0.53 -2.75 14.57
N SER A 218 0.57 -3.57 13.52
CA SER A 218 1.40 -4.79 13.46
C SER A 218 2.90 -4.46 13.45
N TRP A 219 3.34 -3.49 12.64
CA TRP A 219 4.75 -3.10 12.55
C TRP A 219 5.26 -2.58 13.90
N LEU A 220 4.48 -1.74 14.58
CA LEU A 220 4.81 -1.19 15.90
C LEU A 220 4.64 -2.18 17.07
N SER A 221 4.00 -3.33 16.86
CA SER A 221 3.80 -4.38 17.88
C SER A 221 5.11 -4.94 18.42
N TYR A 222 5.05 -5.72 19.49
CA TYR A 222 6.14 -6.61 19.92
C TYR A 222 5.84 -8.08 19.59
N ALA A 223 4.99 -8.33 18.58
CA ALA A 223 4.58 -9.65 18.15
C ALA A 223 5.78 -10.56 17.86
N THR A 224 5.59 -11.86 18.04
CA THR A 224 6.56 -12.88 17.64
C THR A 224 6.35 -13.27 16.18
N ASN A 225 5.09 -13.43 15.76
CA ASN A 225 4.74 -13.84 14.41
C ASN A 225 3.73 -12.86 13.78
N ILE A 226 4.08 -12.33 12.61
CA ILE A 226 3.20 -11.52 11.78
C ILE A 226 3.04 -12.24 10.44
N TYR A 227 1.92 -12.95 10.29
CA TYR A 227 1.55 -13.66 9.06
C TYR A 227 1.05 -12.63 8.05
N PHE A 228 1.98 -12.11 7.26
CA PHE A 228 1.79 -10.92 6.47
C PHE A 228 1.31 -11.24 5.05
N PRO A 229 0.09 -10.84 4.67
CA PRO A 229 -0.42 -11.04 3.33
C PRO A 229 0.14 -9.97 2.38
N VAL A 230 0.99 -10.38 1.46
CA VAL A 230 1.45 -9.57 0.33
C VAL A 230 0.33 -9.57 -0.71
N ASN A 231 -0.70 -8.76 -0.43
CA ASN A 231 -1.97 -8.76 -1.13
C ASN A 231 -2.54 -7.35 -1.34
N GLY A 232 -3.28 -7.12 -2.43
CA GLY A 232 -3.90 -5.83 -2.73
C GLY A 232 -2.90 -4.67 -2.67
N LEU A 233 -3.24 -3.63 -1.89
CA LEU A 233 -2.38 -2.46 -1.70
C LEU A 233 -1.01 -2.79 -1.06
N LEU A 234 -0.91 -3.91 -0.32
CA LEU A 234 0.31 -4.35 0.36
C LEU A 234 1.21 -5.21 -0.54
N ASN A 235 0.81 -5.44 -1.80
CA ASN A 235 1.65 -6.05 -2.81
C ASN A 235 2.21 -4.95 -3.74
N PRO A 236 3.52 -4.63 -3.68
CA PRO A 236 4.12 -3.60 -4.53
C PRO A 236 4.04 -3.91 -6.03
N ARG A 237 3.83 -5.17 -6.45
CA ARG A 237 3.59 -5.48 -7.87
C ARG A 237 2.17 -5.15 -8.32
N GLN A 238 1.22 -5.21 -7.40
CA GLN A 238 -0.17 -4.83 -7.70
C GLN A 238 -0.40 -3.32 -7.56
N TYR A 239 0.21 -2.71 -6.54
CA TYR A 239 0.09 -1.28 -6.26
C TYR A 239 1.48 -0.64 -6.02
N PRO A 240 2.28 -0.43 -7.09
CA PRO A 240 3.67 0.05 -7.00
C PRO A 240 3.92 1.33 -6.21
N PRO A 241 2.98 2.29 -6.11
CA PRO A 241 3.20 3.46 -5.27
C PRO A 241 3.44 3.13 -3.79
N VAL A 242 2.94 2.00 -3.29
CA VAL A 242 3.07 1.58 -1.89
C VAL A 242 4.10 0.47 -1.76
N ASP A 243 4.99 0.60 -0.79
CA ASP A 243 5.94 -0.44 -0.41
C ASP A 243 6.08 -0.50 1.11
N LEU A 244 5.28 -1.35 1.73
CA LEU A 244 5.22 -1.51 3.18
C LEU A 244 5.73 -2.89 3.62
N LEU A 245 6.72 -3.44 2.89
CA LEU A 245 7.30 -4.75 3.20
C LEU A 245 8.54 -4.61 4.09
N PRO A 246 8.47 -4.95 5.39
CA PRO A 246 9.63 -4.90 6.28
C PRO A 246 10.48 -6.16 6.10
N LEU A 247 11.11 -6.31 4.94
CA LEU A 247 11.84 -7.50 4.51
C LEU A 247 13.02 -7.90 5.44
N ARG A 248 13.46 -7.01 6.33
CA ARG A 248 14.52 -7.27 7.31
C ARG A 248 14.01 -7.63 8.70
N ASP A 249 12.69 -7.65 8.89
CA ASP A 249 12.08 -7.89 10.19
C ASP A 249 11.76 -9.40 10.37
N PRO A 250 12.44 -10.10 11.29
CA PRO A 250 12.31 -11.55 11.43
C PRO A 250 10.96 -12.01 11.97
N ARG A 251 10.12 -11.09 12.45
CA ARG A 251 8.75 -11.39 12.90
C ARG A 251 7.82 -11.73 11.74
N TYR A 252 8.15 -11.26 10.54
CA TYR A 252 7.27 -11.38 9.39
C TYR A 252 7.38 -12.75 8.74
N ARG A 253 6.22 -13.31 8.39
CA ARG A 253 6.03 -14.51 7.58
C ARG A 253 5.20 -14.09 6.37
N PHE A 254 5.83 -13.92 5.21
CA PHE A 254 5.16 -13.35 4.06
C PHE A 254 4.36 -14.41 3.31
N TYR A 255 3.11 -14.10 2.98
CA TYR A 255 2.25 -14.92 2.13
C TYR A 255 1.94 -14.13 0.87
N LEU A 256 2.48 -14.57 -0.26
CA LEU A 256 2.25 -13.95 -1.56
C LEU A 256 0.92 -14.42 -2.12
N PHE A 257 0.06 -13.46 -2.50
CA PHE A 257 -1.22 -13.73 -3.16
C PHE A 257 -1.13 -13.47 -4.66
N PRO A 258 -1.90 -14.20 -5.49
CA PRO A 258 -2.22 -13.73 -6.83
C PRO A 258 -2.81 -12.32 -6.77
N LEU A 259 -2.54 -11.50 -7.77
CA LEU A 259 -3.20 -10.20 -7.92
C LEU A 259 -4.72 -10.38 -7.92
N ASN A 260 -5.40 -9.78 -6.96
CA ASN A 260 -6.86 -9.78 -6.89
C ASN A 260 -7.37 -8.38 -6.57
N TYR A 261 -8.57 -8.06 -7.01
CA TYR A 261 -9.15 -6.72 -6.87
C TYR A 261 -10.38 -6.76 -5.99
N SER A 262 -10.71 -5.61 -5.42
CA SER A 262 -11.89 -5.49 -4.58
C SER A 262 -13.16 -5.71 -5.40
N VAL A 263 -14.10 -6.42 -4.79
CA VAL A 263 -15.43 -6.70 -5.33
C VAL A 263 -16.45 -6.40 -4.25
N PHE A 264 -17.71 -6.29 -4.63
CA PHE A 264 -18.79 -6.16 -3.66
C PHE A 264 -18.92 -7.42 -2.80
N ALA A 265 -19.46 -7.27 -1.59
CA ALA A 265 -19.59 -8.35 -0.61
C ALA A 265 -20.21 -9.63 -1.21
N GLU A 266 -21.23 -9.46 -2.04
CA GLU A 266 -22.01 -10.53 -2.67
C GLU A 266 -21.15 -11.34 -3.67
N GLU A 267 -20.10 -10.75 -4.24
CA GLU A 267 -19.21 -11.39 -5.21
C GLU A 267 -17.97 -12.04 -4.55
N LEU A 268 -17.75 -11.83 -3.25
CA LEU A 268 -16.54 -12.31 -2.56
C LEU A 268 -16.38 -13.83 -2.64
N HIS A 269 -17.47 -14.58 -2.58
CA HIS A 269 -17.42 -16.04 -2.67
C HIS A 269 -16.86 -16.52 -4.02
N ILE A 270 -17.22 -15.85 -5.12
CA ILE A 270 -16.70 -16.13 -6.47
C ILE A 270 -15.23 -15.70 -6.56
N ALA A 271 -14.93 -14.46 -6.15
CA ALA A 271 -13.58 -13.91 -6.24
C ALA A 271 -12.58 -14.70 -5.39
N HIS A 272 -12.93 -15.07 -4.16
CA HIS A 272 -12.09 -15.89 -3.29
C HIS A 272 -12.00 -17.35 -3.76
N GLY A 273 -13.08 -17.90 -4.33
CA GLY A 273 -13.07 -19.23 -4.91
C GLY A 273 -12.04 -19.36 -6.04
N ALA A 274 -11.92 -18.35 -6.90
CA ALA A 274 -10.99 -18.33 -8.03
C ALA A 274 -9.50 -18.39 -7.63
N ILE A 275 -9.14 -17.89 -6.45
CA ILE A 275 -7.75 -17.84 -5.98
C ILE A 275 -7.47 -18.80 -4.81
N ASN A 276 -8.43 -19.67 -4.47
CA ASN A 276 -8.34 -20.53 -3.31
C ASN A 276 -7.13 -21.47 -3.39
N GLY A 277 -6.28 -21.48 -2.36
CA GLY A 277 -5.07 -22.32 -2.29
C GLY A 277 -3.92 -21.87 -3.19
N MET A 278 -4.02 -20.70 -3.86
CA MET A 278 -2.95 -20.20 -4.73
C MET A 278 -1.92 -19.32 -4.02
N TRP A 279 -2.21 -18.86 -2.80
CA TRP A 279 -1.24 -18.11 -2.01
C TRP A 279 -0.15 -19.02 -1.46
N GLN A 280 1.06 -18.47 -1.26
CA GLN A 280 2.20 -19.25 -0.78
C GLN A 280 3.00 -18.47 0.25
N HIS A 281 3.49 -19.18 1.27
CA HIS A 281 4.52 -18.63 2.14
C HIS A 281 5.82 -18.44 1.34
N VAL A 282 6.38 -17.22 1.36
CA VAL A 282 7.61 -16.88 0.65
C VAL A 282 8.63 -16.35 1.67
N PRO A 283 9.82 -16.97 1.79
CA PRO A 283 10.92 -16.42 2.57
C PRO A 283 11.26 -14.98 2.19
N SER A 284 11.72 -14.18 3.17
CA SER A 284 11.92 -12.75 2.97
C SER A 284 13.01 -12.43 1.94
N ASP A 285 14.08 -13.21 1.91
CA ASP A 285 15.18 -13.14 0.95
C ASP A 285 14.72 -13.50 -0.47
N GLU A 286 13.90 -14.54 -0.62
CA GLU A 286 13.28 -14.90 -1.90
C GLU A 286 12.35 -13.79 -2.39
N LEU A 287 11.49 -13.26 -1.51
CA LEU A 287 10.59 -12.17 -1.85
C LEU A 287 11.37 -10.90 -2.24
N SER A 288 12.40 -10.54 -1.47
CA SER A 288 13.28 -9.41 -1.76
C SER A 288 13.99 -9.57 -3.09
N THR A 289 14.53 -10.77 -3.37
CA THR A 289 15.21 -11.09 -4.62
C THR A 289 14.23 -10.93 -5.78
N SER A 290 13.07 -11.58 -5.67
CA SER A 290 12.02 -11.50 -6.68
C SER A 290 11.65 -10.05 -7.01
N LEU A 291 11.41 -9.21 -6.00
CA LEU A 291 11.01 -7.81 -6.20
C LEU A 291 12.08 -6.94 -6.89
N ASN A 292 13.36 -7.27 -6.72
CA ASN A 292 14.48 -6.53 -7.29
C ASN A 292 14.97 -7.08 -8.65
N GLU A 293 14.67 -8.34 -8.95
CA GLU A 293 15.00 -8.95 -10.24
C GLU A 293 14.20 -8.31 -11.39
N ALA A 294 14.85 -8.22 -12.55
CA ALA A 294 14.17 -7.82 -13.78
C ALA A 294 13.04 -8.79 -14.11
N VAL A 295 12.01 -8.27 -14.76
CA VAL A 295 10.91 -9.08 -15.25
C VAL A 295 11.45 -10.18 -16.16
N ARG A 296 11.05 -11.42 -15.88
CA ARG A 296 11.64 -12.61 -16.52
C ARG A 296 11.26 -12.76 -17.98
N VAL A 297 10.14 -12.17 -18.39
CA VAL A 297 9.70 -12.12 -19.79
C VAL A 297 9.89 -10.70 -20.32
N GLU A 298 10.45 -10.55 -21.52
CA GLU A 298 10.57 -9.25 -22.16
C GLU A 298 9.23 -8.80 -22.76
N ARG A 299 8.96 -7.49 -22.70
CA ARG A 299 7.78 -6.92 -23.35
C ARG A 299 8.03 -6.84 -24.87
N ASP A 300 7.07 -7.33 -25.64
CA ASP A 300 7.07 -7.27 -27.10
C ASP A 300 6.32 -6.02 -27.60
N LEU A 301 7.04 -5.02 -28.10
CA LEU A 301 6.41 -3.80 -28.65
C LEU A 301 5.39 -4.13 -29.75
N GLN A 302 5.67 -5.11 -30.62
CA GLN A 302 4.77 -5.43 -31.73
C GLN A 302 3.44 -5.98 -31.22
N GLY A 303 3.46 -6.89 -30.25
CA GLY A 303 2.25 -7.39 -29.60
C GLY A 303 1.43 -6.31 -28.92
N TYR A 304 2.06 -5.30 -28.31
CA TYR A 304 1.34 -4.14 -27.77
C TYR A 304 0.74 -3.26 -28.88
N LEU A 305 1.45 -3.10 -30.00
CA LEU A 305 0.96 -2.31 -31.14
C LEU A 305 -0.24 -2.96 -31.85
N GLU A 306 -0.35 -4.28 -31.82
CA GLU A 306 -1.53 -5.01 -32.31
C GLU A 306 -2.78 -4.76 -31.46
N GLN A 307 -2.60 -4.48 -30.16
CA GLN A 307 -3.70 -4.16 -29.25
C GLN A 307 -3.95 -2.65 -29.15
N PHE A 308 -3.10 -1.82 -29.73
CA PHE A 308 -3.10 -0.38 -29.51
C PHE A 308 -4.41 0.28 -29.95
N ASP A 309 -5.04 1.00 -29.02
CA ASP A 309 -6.26 1.77 -29.25
C ASP A 309 -5.94 3.27 -29.11
N GLU A 310 -5.95 3.98 -30.24
CA GLU A 310 -5.66 5.41 -30.32
C GLU A 310 -6.65 6.25 -29.48
N CYS A 311 -7.94 5.93 -29.56
CA CYS A 311 -8.99 6.65 -28.83
C CYS A 311 -8.80 6.48 -27.32
N TYR A 312 -8.59 5.25 -26.87
CA TYR A 312 -8.29 4.94 -25.47
C TYR A 312 -7.00 5.65 -25.02
N TYR A 313 -5.93 5.58 -25.80
CA TYR A 313 -4.63 6.12 -25.43
C TYR A 313 -4.67 7.64 -25.25
N LEU A 314 -5.29 8.38 -26.17
CA LEU A 314 -5.43 9.83 -26.06
C LEU A 314 -6.41 10.24 -24.95
N GLN A 315 -7.43 9.43 -24.67
CA GLN A 315 -8.34 9.68 -23.55
C GLN A 315 -7.61 9.51 -22.20
N GLN A 316 -6.81 8.45 -22.07
CA GLN A 316 -6.09 8.09 -20.86
C GLN A 316 -4.89 9.03 -20.58
N HIS A 317 -4.18 9.45 -21.63
CA HIS A 317 -2.96 10.26 -21.54
C HIS A 317 -3.17 11.66 -22.10
N ARG A 318 -3.78 12.52 -21.28
CA ARG A 318 -4.16 13.90 -21.66
C ARG A 318 -2.98 14.75 -22.11
N ASP A 319 -1.80 14.53 -21.52
CA ASP A 319 -0.55 15.18 -21.93
C ASP A 319 -0.17 14.85 -23.38
N VAL A 320 -0.41 13.61 -23.82
CA VAL A 320 -0.17 13.19 -25.21
C VAL A 320 -1.24 13.75 -26.14
N ALA A 321 -2.52 13.72 -25.75
CA ALA A 321 -3.60 14.31 -26.53
C ALA A 321 -3.37 15.81 -26.79
N ASP A 322 -2.89 16.54 -25.80
CA ASP A 322 -2.54 17.95 -25.95
C ASP A 322 -1.32 18.15 -26.86
N ALA A 323 -0.31 17.29 -26.76
CA ALA A 323 0.87 17.34 -27.61
C ALA A 323 0.57 16.99 -29.09
N VAL A 324 -0.33 16.03 -29.35
CA VAL A 324 -0.84 15.72 -30.69
C VAL A 324 -1.61 16.92 -31.26
N ARG A 325 -2.51 17.54 -30.48
CA ARG A 325 -3.25 18.73 -30.90
C ARG A 325 -2.35 19.91 -31.26
N GLN A 326 -1.22 20.04 -30.56
CA GLN A 326 -0.20 21.06 -30.82
C GLN A 326 0.77 20.70 -31.96
N GLY A 327 0.57 19.57 -32.65
CA GLY A 327 1.41 19.11 -33.75
C GLY A 327 2.80 18.63 -33.33
N ARG A 328 3.06 18.42 -32.03
CA ARG A 328 4.35 17.90 -31.53
C ARG A 328 4.49 16.39 -31.77
N TRP A 329 3.37 15.68 -31.91
CA TRP A 329 3.28 14.28 -32.28
C TRP A 329 2.29 14.11 -33.43
N ARG A 330 2.58 13.21 -34.36
CA ARG A 330 1.66 12.89 -35.48
C ARG A 330 0.34 12.30 -34.97
N ASP A 331 0.45 11.35 -34.05
CA ASP A 331 -0.65 10.61 -33.44
C ASP A 331 -0.16 10.02 -32.09
N GLY A 332 -1.09 9.49 -31.29
CA GLY A 332 -0.81 8.82 -30.03
C GLY A 332 0.05 7.57 -30.22
N ARG A 333 -0.18 6.80 -31.29
CA ARG A 333 0.63 5.63 -31.65
C ARG A 333 2.10 5.98 -31.86
N ALA A 334 2.42 7.09 -32.52
CA ALA A 334 3.79 7.57 -32.73
C ALA A 334 4.47 7.94 -31.41
N HIS A 335 3.74 8.63 -30.52
CA HIS A 335 4.22 8.86 -29.16
C HIS A 335 4.46 7.53 -28.42
N TYR A 336 3.55 6.56 -28.55
CA TYR A 336 3.67 5.29 -27.86
C TYR A 336 4.91 4.50 -28.28
N ILE A 337 5.19 4.44 -29.59
CA ILE A 337 6.38 3.79 -30.15
C ILE A 337 7.66 4.47 -29.63
N ASP A 338 7.74 5.80 -29.66
CA ASP A 338 8.95 6.51 -29.23
C ASP A 338 9.15 6.45 -27.72
N ARG A 339 8.09 6.67 -26.93
CA ARG A 339 8.15 6.88 -25.48
C ARG A 339 7.22 6.01 -24.67
N GLY A 340 5.94 5.97 -25.05
CA GLY A 340 4.89 5.40 -24.20
C GLY A 340 5.14 3.93 -23.81
N PHE A 341 5.72 3.13 -24.71
CA PHE A 341 6.09 1.74 -24.42
C PHE A 341 7.16 1.65 -23.34
N ARG A 342 8.24 2.44 -23.45
CA ARG A 342 9.33 2.50 -22.45
C ARG A 342 8.84 3.06 -21.12
N GLU A 343 7.88 3.98 -21.15
CA GLU A 343 7.22 4.57 -19.96
C GLU A 343 6.16 3.65 -19.32
N ASN A 344 5.93 2.44 -19.87
CA ASN A 344 4.86 1.52 -19.44
C ASN A 344 3.46 2.16 -19.42
N ARG A 345 3.18 3.03 -20.38
CA ARG A 345 1.85 3.63 -20.53
C ARG A 345 0.85 2.59 -21.03
N SER A 346 -0.32 2.52 -20.38
CA SER A 346 -1.43 1.68 -20.86
C SER A 346 -1.88 2.13 -22.24
N CYS A 347 -1.90 1.22 -23.22
CA CYS A 347 -2.25 1.54 -24.61
C CYS A 347 -3.53 0.87 -25.14
N PHE A 348 -4.24 0.13 -24.28
CA PHE A 348 -5.55 -0.43 -24.60
C PHE A 348 -6.39 -0.61 -23.32
N ALA A 349 -7.71 -0.60 -23.50
CA ALA A 349 -8.65 -0.84 -22.43
C ALA A 349 -8.63 -2.33 -22.02
N MET A 350 -8.55 -2.58 -20.72
CA MET A 350 -8.58 -3.93 -20.15
C MET A 350 -9.06 -3.87 -18.70
N SER A 351 -10.04 -4.68 -18.37
CA SER A 351 -10.47 -4.85 -16.97
C SER A 351 -9.51 -5.80 -16.25
N LEU A 352 -8.59 -5.24 -15.47
CA LEU A 352 -7.64 -6.03 -14.68
C LEU A 352 -8.34 -6.92 -13.65
N ALA A 353 -9.45 -6.45 -13.07
CA ALA A 353 -10.28 -7.21 -12.14
C ALA A 353 -10.95 -8.40 -12.84
N SER A 354 -11.57 -8.18 -14.01
CA SER A 354 -12.21 -9.28 -14.77
C SER A 354 -11.18 -10.30 -15.24
N TYR A 355 -10.04 -9.83 -15.75
CA TYR A 355 -8.99 -10.70 -16.27
C TYR A 355 -8.33 -11.54 -15.18
N SER A 356 -7.92 -10.94 -14.05
CA SER A 356 -7.34 -11.69 -12.93
C SER A 356 -8.31 -12.68 -12.31
N ARG A 357 -9.60 -12.36 -12.23
CA ARG A 357 -10.64 -13.28 -11.74
C ARG A 357 -10.86 -14.46 -12.68
N ARG A 358 -10.79 -14.24 -13.99
CA ARG A 358 -10.98 -15.29 -14.99
C ARG A 358 -9.73 -16.16 -15.19
N TYR A 359 -8.54 -15.56 -15.08
CA TYR A 359 -7.24 -16.23 -15.28
C TYR A 359 -6.36 -16.01 -14.04
N PRO A 360 -6.66 -16.66 -12.91
CA PRO A 360 -5.92 -16.46 -11.67
C PRO A 360 -4.45 -16.90 -11.76
N GLU A 361 -4.10 -17.78 -12.71
CA GLU A 361 -2.73 -18.13 -13.07
C GLU A 361 -1.95 -16.94 -13.66
N ALA A 362 -2.61 -16.07 -14.42
CA ALA A 362 -2.02 -14.83 -14.93
C ALA A 362 -1.69 -13.87 -13.77
N ALA A 363 -2.64 -13.74 -12.84
CA ALA A 363 -2.46 -12.97 -11.62
C ALA A 363 -1.33 -13.51 -10.74
N TRP A 364 -1.18 -14.84 -10.69
CA TRP A 364 -0.10 -15.48 -9.97
C TRP A 364 1.26 -15.27 -10.63
N ASP A 365 1.34 -15.35 -11.96
CA ASP A 365 2.58 -15.14 -12.70
C ASP A 365 3.08 -13.69 -12.62
N VAL A 366 2.17 -12.71 -12.61
CA VAL A 366 2.51 -11.33 -12.29
C VAL A 366 2.96 -11.20 -10.83
N ALA A 367 2.24 -11.81 -9.88
CA ALA A 367 2.60 -11.75 -8.46
C ALA A 367 4.02 -12.29 -8.20
N LYS A 368 4.48 -13.30 -8.95
CA LYS A 368 5.83 -13.88 -8.91
C LYS A 368 6.89 -13.12 -9.73
N GLY A 369 6.51 -12.05 -10.43
CA GLY A 369 7.42 -11.20 -11.19
C GLY A 369 7.82 -11.72 -12.55
N LYS A 370 7.08 -12.68 -13.11
CA LYS A 370 7.34 -13.13 -14.48
C LYS A 370 6.99 -12.06 -15.50
N TYR A 371 5.97 -11.24 -15.19
CA TYR A 371 5.46 -10.16 -16.02
C TYR A 371 5.39 -8.86 -15.21
N VAL A 372 5.43 -7.72 -15.91
CA VAL A 372 5.37 -6.37 -15.31
C VAL A 372 4.01 -6.14 -14.66
N ASP A 373 2.95 -6.48 -15.40
CA ASP A 373 1.56 -6.31 -15.00
C ASP A 373 0.67 -7.28 -15.81
N LEU A 374 -0.65 -7.24 -15.56
CA LEU A 374 -1.60 -8.11 -16.25
C LEU A 374 -1.77 -7.78 -17.75
N ARG A 375 -1.47 -6.55 -18.19
CA ARG A 375 -1.48 -6.22 -19.63
C ARG A 375 -0.29 -6.85 -20.33
N HIS A 376 0.87 -6.82 -19.69
CA HIS A 376 2.04 -7.55 -20.16
C HIS A 376 1.75 -9.05 -20.26
N HIS A 377 1.16 -9.65 -19.22
CA HIS A 377 0.76 -11.05 -19.30
C HIS A 377 -0.22 -11.32 -20.46
N PHE A 378 -1.24 -10.48 -20.64
CA PHE A 378 -2.19 -10.64 -21.74
C PHE A 378 -1.52 -10.58 -23.12
N VAL A 379 -0.65 -9.60 -23.37
CA VAL A 379 0.05 -9.46 -24.64
C VAL A 379 1.01 -10.64 -24.87
N SER A 380 1.69 -11.14 -23.83
CA SER A 380 2.68 -12.21 -23.99
C SER A 380 2.07 -13.61 -24.05
N VAL A 381 0.93 -13.84 -23.38
CA VAL A 381 0.31 -15.17 -23.23
C VAL A 381 -1.15 -15.15 -23.64
N GLY A 382 -1.93 -14.21 -23.09
CA GLY A 382 -3.38 -14.20 -23.25
C GLY A 382 -3.84 -14.18 -24.71
N ARG A 383 -3.23 -13.33 -25.56
CA ARG A 383 -3.59 -13.22 -26.98
C ARG A 383 -3.41 -14.52 -27.76
N THR A 384 -2.38 -15.31 -27.43
CA THR A 384 -2.02 -16.53 -28.17
C THR A 384 -2.73 -17.77 -27.63
N THR A 385 -3.20 -17.72 -26.39
CA THR A 385 -3.90 -18.82 -25.70
C THR A 385 -5.42 -18.68 -25.73
N GLY A 386 -5.95 -17.66 -26.40
CA GLY A 386 -7.39 -17.41 -26.55
C GLY A 386 -8.04 -16.71 -25.36
N PHE A 387 -7.26 -16.07 -24.49
CA PHE A 387 -7.82 -15.29 -23.39
C PHE A 387 -8.51 -14.05 -23.94
N ILE A 388 -9.71 -13.79 -23.42
CA ILE A 388 -10.51 -12.60 -23.76
C ILE A 388 -10.47 -11.55 -22.65
N LEU A 389 -10.53 -10.27 -23.05
CA LEU A 389 -10.49 -9.09 -22.20
C LEU A 389 -11.80 -8.84 -21.43
#